data_AF-A0A8J5PZG3-F1
#
_entry.id   AF-A0A8J5PZG3-F1
#
_cell.length_a   1.000
_cell.length_b   1.000
_cell.length_c   1.000
_cell.angle_alpha   90.00
_cell.angle_beta   90.00
_cell.angle_gamma   90.00
#
_symmetry.space_group_name_H-M   'P 1'
#
loop_
_entity.id
_entity.type
_entity.pdbx_description
1 polymer ?
#
loop_
_entity_poly.entity_id
_entity_poly.type
_entity_poly.pdbx_seq_one_letter_code
_entity_poly.pdbx_strand_id
1 'polypeptide(L)'
;MVTKATQHACEMLRHSLAHKYSIRGFLIEGQLASDKKPSWGNVKKPRGVETLVWGTISPDACREVLGCTTDQLYATQQILKEGGIRNGQFGCNVNPINIIAAMFIATGQDPASTAEASWSHLTSELHPKTGALTMSLYLPSLPVGTIGGGTGLPMQREALKMLKCDGDGAEQKQRLAGLIAAFGLALDVSTSAAVTNDTFTASHMRLGRGQERANL
;
A
#
# COMPACT_ATOMS: atom_id res chain seq x y z
N MET A 1 16.89 -14.08 -3.72
CA MET A 1 17.53 -14.59 -2.47
C MET A 1 16.75 -15.77 -1.91
N VAL A 2 15.50 -15.57 -1.48
CA VAL A 2 14.70 -16.62 -0.81
C VAL A 2 14.54 -17.91 -1.62
N THR A 3 14.29 -17.83 -2.94
CA THR A 3 14.20 -19.01 -3.81
C THR A 3 15.47 -19.88 -3.77
N LYS A 4 16.66 -19.26 -3.74
CA LYS A 4 17.93 -19.99 -3.68
C LYS A 4 18.09 -20.70 -2.32
N ALA A 5 17.76 -20.01 -1.23
CA ALA A 5 17.83 -20.59 0.11
C ALA A 5 16.82 -21.73 0.28
N THR A 6 15.58 -21.56 -0.18
CA THR A 6 14.54 -22.59 -0.14
C THR A 6 14.92 -23.79 -1.01
N GLN A 7 15.47 -23.58 -2.21
CA GLN A 7 15.95 -24.66 -3.08
C GLN A 7 16.99 -25.50 -2.36
N HIS A 8 18.00 -24.86 -1.75
CA HIS A 8 19.03 -25.55 -1.00
C HIS A 8 18.47 -26.35 0.18
N ALA A 9 17.54 -25.75 0.95
CA ALA A 9 16.88 -26.44 2.06
C ALA A 9 16.07 -27.66 1.58
N CYS A 10 15.31 -27.53 0.49
CA CYS A 10 14.54 -28.63 -0.10
C CYS A 10 15.44 -29.75 -0.63
N GLU A 11 16.60 -29.40 -1.22
CA GLU A 11 17.61 -30.38 -1.63
C GLU A 11 18.20 -31.13 -0.44
N MET A 12 18.55 -30.44 0.64
CA MET A 12 19.01 -31.08 1.89
C MET A 12 17.97 -32.06 2.44
N LEU A 13 16.70 -31.66 2.51
CA LEU A 13 15.61 -32.54 2.94
C LEU A 13 15.45 -33.75 2.03
N ARG A 14 15.56 -33.56 0.71
CA ARG A 14 15.52 -34.67 -0.25
C ARG A 14 16.68 -35.63 -0.03
N HIS A 15 17.89 -35.14 0.22
CA HIS A 15 19.04 -36.01 0.46
C HIS A 15 18.96 -36.77 1.80
N SER A 16 18.53 -36.10 2.88
CA SER A 16 18.53 -36.69 4.22
C SER A 16 17.29 -37.51 4.55
N LEU A 17 16.13 -37.19 3.97
CA LEU A 17 14.84 -37.69 4.42
C LEU A 17 13.97 -38.35 3.35
N ALA A 18 14.38 -38.35 2.07
CA ALA A 18 13.53 -38.87 1.01
C ALA A 18 13.17 -40.35 1.17
N HIS A 19 14.12 -41.19 1.58
CA HIS A 19 13.85 -42.62 1.81
C HIS A 19 12.91 -42.82 3.01
N LYS A 20 13.13 -42.09 4.10
CA LYS A 20 12.33 -42.21 5.35
C LYS A 20 10.86 -41.86 5.13
N TYR A 21 10.58 -40.81 4.35
CA TYR A 21 9.22 -40.32 4.14
C TYR A 21 8.67 -40.57 2.72
N SER A 22 9.35 -41.39 1.91
CA SER A 22 8.97 -41.67 0.52
C SER A 22 8.76 -40.40 -0.33
N ILE A 23 9.60 -39.37 -0.14
CA ILE A 23 9.52 -38.11 -0.88
C ILE A 23 9.93 -38.35 -2.33
N ARG A 24 9.03 -38.10 -3.28
CA ARG A 24 9.29 -38.27 -4.73
C ARG A 24 9.92 -37.05 -5.39
N GLY A 25 9.68 -35.86 -4.83
CA GLY A 25 10.14 -34.60 -5.37
C GLY A 25 9.44 -33.41 -4.71
N PHE A 26 9.77 -32.21 -5.15
CA PHE A 26 9.12 -30.97 -4.71
C PHE A 26 8.99 -30.00 -5.89
N LEU A 27 8.04 -29.07 -5.76
CA LEU A 27 7.94 -27.88 -6.59
C LEU A 27 8.39 -26.69 -5.75
N ILE A 28 9.23 -25.82 -6.30
CA ILE A 28 9.78 -24.70 -5.53
C ILE A 28 8.72 -23.62 -5.23
N GLU A 29 7.68 -23.53 -6.06
CA GLU A 29 6.53 -22.65 -5.85
C GLU A 29 5.25 -23.48 -5.89
N GLY A 30 4.47 -23.40 -4.81
CA GLY A 30 3.22 -24.15 -4.60
C GLY A 30 2.00 -23.24 -4.44
N GLN A 31 2.12 -21.96 -4.81
CA GLN A 31 1.13 -20.89 -4.68
C GLN A 31 0.82 -20.44 -3.24
N LEU A 32 1.51 -21.01 -2.24
CA LEU A 32 1.37 -20.64 -0.82
C LEU A 32 2.30 -19.51 -0.37
N ALA A 33 3.30 -19.13 -1.16
CA ALA A 33 3.96 -17.84 -0.96
C ALA A 33 2.99 -16.69 -1.26
N SER A 34 2.13 -16.92 -2.26
CA SER A 34 1.27 -15.97 -2.96
C SER A 34 2.04 -14.78 -3.55
N ASP A 35 2.98 -15.07 -4.45
CA ASP A 35 3.73 -14.06 -5.20
C ASP A 35 2.91 -13.46 -6.34
N LYS A 36 2.81 -12.12 -6.34
CA LYS A 36 2.14 -11.29 -7.36
C LYS A 36 0.66 -11.61 -7.52
N LYS A 37 0.00 -12.00 -6.42
CA LYS A 37 -1.40 -12.42 -6.40
C LYS A 37 -2.07 -11.92 -5.11
N PRO A 38 -3.31 -11.42 -5.18
CA PRO A 38 -4.05 -11.10 -3.97
C PRO A 38 -4.37 -12.41 -3.22
N SER A 39 -4.12 -12.42 -1.91
CA SER A 39 -4.26 -13.60 -1.09
C SER A 39 -4.49 -13.24 0.37
N TRP A 40 -5.47 -13.90 1.00
CA TRP A 40 -5.66 -13.82 2.46
C TRP A 40 -4.44 -14.34 3.23
N GLY A 41 -3.59 -15.16 2.59
CA GLY A 41 -2.31 -15.59 3.16
C GLY A 41 -1.42 -14.40 3.50
N ASN A 42 -1.32 -13.41 2.60
CA ASN A 42 -0.52 -12.19 2.77
C ASN A 42 -1.09 -11.24 3.83
N VAL A 43 -2.32 -11.45 4.27
CA VAL A 43 -2.92 -10.67 5.38
C VAL A 43 -2.76 -11.42 6.70
N LYS A 44 -2.93 -12.75 6.71
CA LYS A 44 -2.76 -13.59 7.92
C LYS A 44 -1.29 -13.71 8.34
N LYS A 45 -0.38 -13.72 7.38
CA LYS A 45 1.07 -13.79 7.58
C LYS A 45 1.71 -12.73 6.69
N PRO A 46 2.19 -11.62 7.29
CA PRO A 46 2.86 -10.55 6.57
C PRO A 46 3.93 -11.04 5.59
N ARG A 47 3.95 -10.44 4.39
CA ARG A 47 4.97 -10.62 3.36
C ARG A 47 5.64 -9.29 3.05
N GLY A 48 6.96 -9.22 3.21
CA GLY A 48 7.70 -7.98 3.02
C GLY A 48 7.78 -7.16 4.32
N VAL A 49 7.28 -5.94 4.30
CA VAL A 49 7.21 -5.06 5.48
C VAL A 49 5.76 -4.87 5.89
N GLU A 50 5.46 -5.16 7.15
CA GLU A 50 4.19 -4.80 7.79
C GLU A 50 4.27 -3.34 8.25
N THR A 51 3.22 -2.55 7.99
CA THR A 51 3.27 -1.10 8.23
C THR A 51 1.93 -0.58 8.73
N LEU A 52 1.99 0.27 9.77
CA LEU A 52 0.86 1.05 10.27
C LEU A 52 1.28 2.52 10.28
N VAL A 53 0.45 3.38 9.70
CA VAL A 53 0.61 4.83 9.77
C VAL A 53 -0.69 5.46 10.28
N TRP A 54 -0.58 6.60 10.93
CA TRP A 54 -1.73 7.36 11.40
C TRP A 54 -1.42 8.85 11.45
N GLY A 55 -2.48 9.66 11.47
CA GLY A 55 -2.40 11.10 11.63
C GLY A 55 -3.72 11.65 12.17
N THR A 56 -3.66 12.82 12.81
CA THR A 56 -4.82 13.52 13.35
C THR A 56 -5.03 14.81 12.56
N ILE A 57 -6.26 15.02 12.10
CA ILE A 57 -6.72 16.17 11.36
C ILE A 57 -7.54 17.05 12.31
N SER A 58 -7.13 18.30 12.49
CA SER A 58 -7.90 19.26 13.29
C SER A 58 -9.14 19.73 12.51
N PRO A 59 -10.19 20.21 13.20
CA PRO A 59 -11.35 20.82 12.55
C PRO A 59 -10.98 21.96 11.59
N ASP A 60 -10.01 22.79 11.97
CA ASP A 60 -9.54 23.91 11.15
C ASP A 60 -8.84 23.42 9.89
N ALA A 61 -7.88 22.50 9.99
CA ALA A 61 -7.20 21.93 8.84
C ALA A 61 -8.18 21.22 7.89
N CYS A 62 -9.19 20.52 8.44
CA CYS A 62 -10.22 19.88 7.64
C CYS A 62 -11.03 20.91 6.84
N ARG A 63 -11.44 22.01 7.46
CA ARG A 63 -12.19 23.07 6.77
C ARG A 63 -11.34 23.82 5.75
N GLU A 64 -10.15 24.27 6.15
CA GLU A 64 -9.32 25.16 5.35
C GLU A 64 -8.61 24.45 4.19
N VAL A 65 -8.17 23.20 4.41
CA VAL A 65 -7.40 22.43 3.42
C VAL A 65 -8.28 21.43 2.68
N LEU A 66 -9.15 20.72 3.39
CA LEU A 66 -9.97 19.63 2.82
C LEU A 66 -11.36 20.10 2.37
N GLY A 67 -11.79 21.31 2.74
CA GLY A 67 -13.06 21.89 2.29
C GLY A 67 -14.31 21.21 2.86
N CYS A 68 -14.19 20.47 3.97
CA CYS A 68 -15.31 19.83 4.67
C CYS A 68 -15.09 19.81 6.18
N THR A 69 -16.11 19.47 6.98
CA THR A 69 -15.92 19.26 8.43
C THR A 69 -15.40 17.85 8.73
N THR A 70 -14.79 17.67 9.90
CA THR A 70 -14.36 16.34 10.38
C THR A 70 -15.54 15.40 10.58
N ASP A 71 -16.70 15.88 11.02
CA ASP A 71 -17.94 15.10 11.12
C ASP A 71 -18.41 14.57 9.76
N GLN A 72 -18.43 15.43 8.72
CA GLN A 72 -18.83 15.05 7.38
C GLN A 72 -17.85 14.02 6.78
N LEU A 73 -16.56 14.24 6.97
CA LEU A 73 -15.51 13.33 6.51
C LEU A 73 -15.62 11.96 7.22
N TYR A 74 -15.81 11.95 8.54
CA TYR A 74 -16.02 10.74 9.33
C TYR A 74 -17.28 9.98 8.88
N ALA A 75 -18.40 10.67 8.69
CA ALA A 75 -19.63 10.06 8.19
C ALA A 75 -19.45 9.44 6.79
N THR A 76 -18.73 10.15 5.90
CA THR A 76 -18.37 9.63 4.58
C THR A 76 -17.53 8.36 4.70
N GLN A 77 -16.55 8.31 5.60
CA GLN A 77 -15.74 7.11 5.84
C GLN A 77 -16.60 5.91 6.26
N GLN A 78 -17.60 6.11 7.13
CA GLN A 78 -18.48 5.02 7.55
C GLN A 78 -19.31 4.50 6.38
N ILE A 79 -19.87 5.39 5.56
CA ILE A 79 -20.65 5.02 4.39
C ILE A 79 -19.81 4.25 3.36
N LEU A 80 -18.60 4.73 3.06
CA LEU A 80 -17.68 4.06 2.13
C LEU A 80 -17.28 2.67 2.65
N LYS A 81 -17.02 2.53 3.96
CA LYS A 81 -16.72 1.25 4.61
C LYS A 81 -17.87 0.26 4.47
N GLU A 82 -19.10 0.65 4.76
CA GLU A 82 -20.29 -0.21 4.58
C GLU A 82 -20.47 -0.65 3.11
N GLY A 83 -20.27 0.28 2.17
CA GLY A 83 -20.30 -0.02 0.74
C GLY A 83 -19.22 -1.04 0.34
N GLY A 84 -18.00 -0.88 0.85
CA GLY A 84 -16.88 -1.78 0.58
C GLY A 84 -17.10 -3.19 1.12
N ILE A 85 -17.63 -3.30 2.36
CA ILE A 85 -18.01 -4.57 2.97
C ILE A 85 -19.08 -5.27 2.12
N ARG A 86 -20.14 -4.56 1.74
CA ARG A 86 -21.22 -5.11 0.92
C ARG A 86 -20.73 -5.58 -0.45
N ASN A 87 -19.74 -4.91 -1.02
CA ASN A 87 -19.15 -5.27 -2.31
C ASN A 87 -18.11 -6.42 -2.21
N GLY A 88 -17.76 -6.88 -1.01
CA GLY A 88 -16.72 -7.90 -0.81
C GLY A 88 -15.33 -7.41 -1.22
N GLN A 89 -15.04 -6.12 -1.01
CA GLN A 89 -13.73 -5.56 -1.36
C GLN A 89 -12.58 -6.27 -0.62
N PHE A 90 -11.46 -6.45 -1.33
CA PHE A 90 -10.25 -7.03 -0.76
C PHE A 90 -9.46 -5.97 0.02
N GLY A 91 -9.88 -5.75 1.27
CA GLY A 91 -9.41 -4.66 2.12
C GLY A 91 -10.53 -3.66 2.39
N CYS A 92 -10.21 -2.62 3.15
CA CYS A 92 -11.11 -1.51 3.42
C CYS A 92 -10.31 -0.22 3.25
N ASN A 93 -10.37 0.40 2.08
CA ASN A 93 -9.61 1.59 1.74
C ASN A 93 -10.31 2.35 0.60
N VAL A 94 -9.77 3.50 0.20
CA VAL A 94 -10.34 4.26 -0.92
C VAL A 94 -9.53 4.01 -2.19
N ASN A 95 -8.28 4.46 -2.23
CA ASN A 95 -7.41 4.31 -3.40
C ASN A 95 -5.90 4.37 -3.08
N PRO A 96 -5.39 3.82 -1.94
CA PRO A 96 -3.98 3.93 -1.61
C PRO A 96 -3.09 3.16 -2.61
N ILE A 97 -3.66 2.21 -3.34
CA ILE A 97 -2.99 1.45 -4.40
C ILE A 97 -2.43 2.35 -5.51
N ASN A 98 -3.02 3.52 -5.75
CA ASN A 98 -2.48 4.50 -6.70
C ASN A 98 -1.11 5.03 -6.25
N ILE A 99 -0.96 5.34 -4.95
CA ILE A 99 0.33 5.74 -4.38
C ILE A 99 1.31 4.58 -4.40
N ILE A 100 0.88 3.39 -3.98
CA ILE A 100 1.73 2.20 -3.95
C ILE A 100 2.29 1.93 -5.35
N ALA A 101 1.44 1.90 -6.38
CA ALA A 101 1.88 1.68 -7.76
C ALA A 101 2.82 2.79 -8.25
N ALA A 102 2.47 4.06 -8.04
CA ALA A 102 3.29 5.19 -8.47
C ALA A 102 4.68 5.16 -7.81
N MET A 103 4.74 4.94 -6.49
CA MET A 103 5.99 4.86 -5.76
C MET A 103 6.78 3.60 -6.12
N PHE A 104 6.12 2.47 -6.38
CA PHE A 104 6.79 1.25 -6.83
C PHE A 104 7.52 1.50 -8.15
N ILE A 105 6.85 2.11 -9.13
CA ILE A 105 7.43 2.45 -10.43
C ILE A 105 8.57 3.46 -10.26
N ALA A 106 8.33 4.55 -9.53
CA ALA A 106 9.29 5.63 -9.34
C ALA A 106 10.57 5.18 -8.62
N THR A 107 10.44 4.26 -7.66
CA THR A 107 11.57 3.81 -6.81
C THR A 107 12.14 2.45 -7.21
N GLY A 108 11.73 1.90 -8.36
CA GLY A 108 12.32 0.68 -8.93
C GLY A 108 11.94 -0.61 -8.23
N GLN A 109 10.77 -0.65 -7.61
CA GLN A 109 10.16 -1.85 -7.06
C GLN A 109 9.54 -2.70 -8.18
N ASP A 110 9.06 -3.91 -7.87
CA ASP A 110 8.34 -4.74 -8.82
C ASP A 110 6.85 -4.31 -8.89
N PRO A 111 6.36 -3.70 -9.99
CA PRO A 111 4.98 -3.22 -10.05
C PRO A 111 3.95 -4.35 -9.97
N ALA A 112 4.31 -5.60 -10.32
CA ALA A 112 3.40 -6.74 -10.21
C ALA A 112 3.13 -7.11 -8.74
N SER A 113 4.02 -6.74 -7.81
CA SER A 113 3.81 -6.93 -6.37
C SER A 113 2.77 -5.97 -5.77
N THR A 114 2.21 -5.05 -6.56
CA THR A 114 1.00 -4.31 -6.17
C THR A 114 -0.17 -5.24 -5.87
N ALA A 115 -0.24 -6.41 -6.52
CA ALA A 115 -1.24 -7.44 -6.23
C ALA A 115 -1.18 -7.99 -4.80
N GLU A 116 -0.03 -7.87 -4.14
CA GLU A 116 0.17 -8.32 -2.76
C GLU A 116 -0.01 -7.17 -1.77
N ALA A 117 0.45 -5.98 -2.19
CA ALA A 117 0.32 -4.74 -1.44
C ALA A 117 -1.08 -4.11 -1.49
N SER A 118 -2.00 -4.68 -2.28
CA SER A 118 -3.33 -4.11 -2.51
C SER A 118 -4.26 -4.19 -1.30
N TRP A 119 -4.01 -5.11 -0.36
CA TRP A 119 -4.80 -5.17 0.87
C TRP A 119 -4.32 -4.10 1.84
N SER A 120 -5.23 -3.24 2.27
CA SER A 120 -5.01 -2.32 3.38
C SER A 120 -6.30 -2.09 4.15
N HIS A 121 -6.18 -1.59 5.38
CA HIS A 121 -7.29 -1.28 6.25
C HIS A 121 -7.21 0.16 6.77
N LEU A 122 -8.15 0.98 6.32
CA LEU A 122 -8.36 2.37 6.70
C LEU A 122 -9.36 2.42 7.86
N THR A 123 -8.94 3.05 8.94
CA THR A 123 -9.76 3.28 10.13
C THR A 123 -9.80 4.77 10.44
N SER A 124 -10.93 5.24 10.96
CA SER A 124 -11.15 6.62 11.35
C SER A 124 -11.81 6.69 12.72
N GLU A 125 -11.38 7.62 13.56
CA GLU A 125 -11.92 7.86 14.90
C GLU A 125 -12.14 9.36 15.11
N LEU A 126 -13.39 9.77 15.36
CA LEU A 126 -13.75 11.15 15.65
C LEU A 126 -13.71 11.39 17.15
N HIS A 127 -12.89 12.35 17.58
CA HIS A 127 -12.74 12.67 19.00
C HIS A 127 -13.96 13.49 19.50
N PRO A 128 -14.72 13.01 20.50
CA PRO A 128 -16.03 13.56 20.84
C PRO A 128 -16.00 14.98 21.44
N LYS A 129 -14.89 15.38 22.07
CA LYS A 129 -14.75 16.72 22.68
C LYS A 129 -14.08 17.76 21.79
N THR A 130 -13.04 17.37 21.05
CA THR A 130 -12.22 18.29 20.26
C THR A 130 -12.67 18.36 18.79
N GLY A 131 -13.48 17.39 18.33
CA GLY A 131 -13.85 17.25 16.92
C GLY A 131 -12.69 16.85 16.01
N ALA A 132 -11.52 16.52 16.56
CA ALA A 132 -10.37 16.07 15.77
C ALA A 132 -10.62 14.68 15.19
N LEU A 133 -10.22 14.46 13.95
CA LEU A 133 -10.38 13.18 13.26
C LEU A 133 -9.02 12.48 13.15
N THR A 134 -8.86 11.34 13.81
CA THR A 134 -7.69 10.49 13.60
C THR A 134 -7.99 9.46 12.52
N MET A 135 -7.10 9.31 11.56
CA MET A 135 -7.19 8.27 10.53
C MET A 135 -5.90 7.44 10.53
N SER A 136 -6.04 6.14 10.31
CA SER A 136 -4.91 5.21 10.23
C SER A 136 -5.06 4.25 9.06
N LEU A 137 -3.93 3.91 8.45
CA LEU A 137 -3.84 2.96 7.34
C LEU A 137 -2.88 1.83 7.73
N TYR A 138 -3.40 0.61 7.77
CA TYR A 138 -2.63 -0.60 8.00
C TYR A 138 -2.40 -1.37 6.70
N LEU A 139 -1.15 -1.73 6.43
CA LEU A 139 -0.74 -2.58 5.31
C LEU A 139 0.07 -3.77 5.87
N PRO A 140 -0.47 -4.99 5.86
CA PRO A 140 0.20 -6.16 6.39
C PRO A 140 1.39 -6.59 5.52
N SER A 141 1.35 -6.29 4.22
CA SER A 141 2.32 -6.77 3.25
C SER A 141 2.74 -5.68 2.28
N LEU A 142 3.94 -5.12 2.45
CA LEU A 142 4.61 -4.27 1.48
C LEU A 142 5.91 -4.93 1.00
N PRO A 143 5.91 -5.59 -0.17
CA PRO A 143 7.11 -6.16 -0.78
C PRO A 143 7.97 -5.06 -1.40
N VAL A 144 8.80 -4.42 -0.56
CA VAL A 144 9.71 -3.35 -0.98
C VAL A 144 11.16 -3.70 -0.71
N GLY A 145 12.07 -3.07 -1.46
CA GLY A 145 13.51 -3.16 -1.31
C GLY A 145 14.20 -1.87 -1.75
N THR A 146 15.39 -1.64 -1.22
CA THR A 146 16.24 -0.48 -1.58
C THR A 146 17.49 -0.89 -2.35
N ILE A 147 17.79 -2.19 -2.39
CA ILE A 147 18.93 -2.78 -3.09
C ILE A 147 18.46 -3.96 -3.95
N GLY A 148 18.87 -3.96 -5.23
CA GLY A 148 18.61 -5.04 -6.18
C GLY A 148 17.40 -4.80 -7.07
N GLY A 149 17.26 -5.60 -8.13
CA GLY A 149 16.17 -5.42 -9.11
C GLY A 149 16.24 -4.05 -9.80
N GLY A 150 15.11 -3.36 -9.87
CA GLY A 150 14.98 -2.05 -10.51
C GLY A 150 15.61 -0.89 -9.74
N THR A 151 15.94 -1.07 -8.45
CA THR A 151 16.48 0.01 -7.60
C THR A 151 17.90 0.46 -8.02
N GLY A 152 18.60 -0.36 -8.80
CA GLY A 152 19.92 -0.04 -9.33
C GLY A 152 19.91 0.86 -10.56
N LEU A 153 18.75 1.07 -11.20
CA LEU A 153 18.63 1.94 -12.36
C LEU A 153 18.85 3.41 -11.96
N PRO A 154 19.54 4.23 -12.78
CA PRO A 154 19.93 5.58 -12.38
C PRO A 154 18.79 6.47 -11.87
N MET A 155 17.67 6.52 -12.59
CA MET A 155 16.51 7.36 -12.24
C MET A 155 15.81 6.89 -10.97
N GLN A 156 15.60 5.57 -10.83
CA GLN A 156 14.97 4.97 -9.65
C GLN A 156 15.85 5.17 -8.41
N ARG A 157 17.18 5.11 -8.56
CA ARG A 157 18.13 5.40 -7.49
C ARG A 157 18.09 6.86 -7.06
N GLU A 158 17.91 7.80 -7.98
CA GLU A 158 17.69 9.21 -7.64
C GLU A 158 16.38 9.42 -6.86
N ALA A 159 15.30 8.75 -7.24
CA ALA A 159 14.05 8.80 -6.47
C ALA A 159 14.22 8.26 -5.04
N LEU A 160 14.96 7.16 -4.87
CA LEU A 160 15.31 6.62 -3.54
C LEU A 160 16.14 7.62 -2.72
N LYS A 161 17.11 8.32 -3.34
CA LYS A 161 17.89 9.39 -2.69
C LYS A 161 17.02 10.55 -2.23
N MET A 162 16.06 11.00 -3.05
CA MET A 162 15.12 12.06 -2.68
C MET A 162 14.31 11.69 -1.43
N LEU A 163 13.93 10.42 -1.29
CA LEU A 163 13.22 9.88 -0.14
C LEU A 163 14.14 9.54 1.05
N LYS A 164 15.46 9.66 0.87
CA LYS A 164 16.51 9.25 1.81
C LYS A 164 16.41 7.76 2.16
N CYS A 165 16.22 6.94 1.13
CA CYS A 165 16.07 5.48 1.19
C CYS A 165 17.20 4.74 0.46
N ASP A 166 18.34 5.39 0.20
CA ASP A 166 19.47 4.86 -0.57
C ASP A 166 20.68 4.41 0.29
N GLY A 167 20.54 4.45 1.61
CA GLY A 167 21.58 3.98 2.55
C GLY A 167 21.66 2.44 2.64
N ASP A 168 22.50 1.97 3.56
CA ASP A 168 22.62 0.55 3.87
C ASP A 168 21.68 0.11 5.01
N GLY A 169 21.30 -1.18 4.99
CA GLY A 169 20.58 -1.81 6.10
C GLY A 169 19.05 -1.86 5.96
N ALA A 170 18.43 -2.59 6.89
CA ALA A 170 16.98 -2.86 6.88
C ALA A 170 16.11 -1.61 7.12
N GLU A 171 16.67 -0.59 7.78
CA GLU A 171 15.98 0.67 8.10
C GLU A 171 15.53 1.41 6.84
N GLN A 172 16.30 1.32 5.75
CA GLN A 172 15.96 2.00 4.49
C GLN A 172 14.70 1.41 3.84
N LYS A 173 14.59 0.08 3.88
CA LYS A 173 13.40 -0.64 3.44
C LYS A 173 12.18 -0.27 4.28
N GLN A 174 12.33 -0.21 5.60
CA GLN A 174 11.25 0.18 6.52
C GLN A 174 10.83 1.63 6.31
N ARG A 175 11.79 2.53 6.11
CA ARG A 175 11.53 3.94 5.78
C ARG A 175 10.74 4.08 4.49
N LEU A 176 11.14 3.36 3.43
CA LEU A 176 10.41 3.38 2.16
C LEU A 176 8.98 2.87 2.33
N ALA A 177 8.77 1.75 3.03
CA ALA A 177 7.44 1.23 3.34
C ALA A 177 6.59 2.24 4.13
N GLY A 178 7.17 2.87 5.16
CA GLY A 178 6.51 3.90 5.96
C GLY A 178 6.10 5.13 5.14
N LEU A 179 6.97 5.59 4.23
CA LEU A 179 6.66 6.69 3.32
C LEU A 179 5.53 6.32 2.34
N ILE A 180 5.57 5.13 1.74
CA ILE A 180 4.51 4.63 0.87
C ILE A 180 3.17 4.60 1.60
N ALA A 181 3.16 4.05 2.83
CA ALA A 181 1.96 4.01 3.65
C ALA A 181 1.46 5.42 4.02
N ALA A 182 2.36 6.33 4.42
CA ALA A 182 2.01 7.69 4.81
C ALA A 182 1.41 8.49 3.65
N PHE A 183 2.02 8.42 2.46
CA PHE A 183 1.45 9.01 1.25
C PHE A 183 0.14 8.34 0.85
N GLY A 184 0.01 7.02 1.05
CA GLY A 184 -1.23 6.28 0.85
C GLY A 184 -2.37 6.79 1.73
N LEU A 185 -2.10 6.97 3.04
CA LEU A 185 -3.06 7.57 3.98
C LEU A 185 -3.42 9.01 3.57
N ALA A 186 -2.43 9.81 3.16
CA ALA A 186 -2.69 11.17 2.69
C ALA A 186 -3.60 11.20 1.44
N LEU A 187 -3.41 10.26 0.50
CA LEU A 187 -4.29 10.13 -0.67
C LEU A 187 -5.70 9.70 -0.27
N ASP A 188 -5.85 8.74 0.66
CA ASP A 188 -7.16 8.31 1.14
C ASP A 188 -7.89 9.46 1.83
N VAL A 189 -7.22 10.26 2.67
CA VAL A 189 -7.77 11.49 3.27
C VAL A 189 -8.23 12.47 2.18
N SER A 190 -7.37 12.76 1.21
CA SER A 190 -7.66 13.72 0.14
C SER A 190 -8.82 13.26 -0.74
N THR A 191 -8.82 12.00 -1.16
CA THR A 191 -9.88 11.42 -2.02
C THR A 191 -11.20 11.39 -1.28
N SER A 192 -11.19 10.99 0.00
CA SER A 192 -12.39 10.97 0.83
C SER A 192 -12.98 12.36 0.99
N ALA A 193 -12.15 13.37 1.28
CA ALA A 193 -12.60 14.75 1.36
C ALA A 193 -13.18 15.26 0.03
N ALA A 194 -12.55 14.93 -1.10
CA ALA A 194 -13.04 15.31 -2.43
C ALA A 194 -14.41 14.68 -2.76
N VAL A 195 -14.69 13.49 -2.24
CA VAL A 195 -16.02 12.87 -2.32
C VAL A 195 -16.99 13.56 -1.35
N THR A 196 -16.56 13.86 -0.12
CA THR A 196 -17.37 14.54 0.90
C THR A 196 -17.83 15.94 0.47
N ASN A 197 -16.97 16.70 -0.22
CA ASN A 197 -17.23 18.08 -0.63
C ASN A 197 -17.63 18.23 -2.11
N ASP A 198 -17.91 17.11 -2.81
CA ASP A 198 -18.34 17.06 -4.21
C ASP A 198 -17.35 17.65 -5.24
N THR A 199 -16.06 17.71 -4.92
CA THR A 199 -15.02 18.21 -5.85
C THR A 199 -14.31 17.12 -6.65
N PHE A 200 -14.56 15.84 -6.35
CA PHE A 200 -13.89 14.71 -7.00
C PHE A 200 -14.07 14.71 -8.53
N THR A 201 -15.31 14.85 -9.00
CA THR A 201 -15.65 14.84 -10.43
C THR A 201 -15.06 16.04 -11.16
N ALA A 202 -15.25 17.24 -10.62
CA ALA A 202 -14.71 18.47 -11.20
C ALA A 202 -13.17 18.43 -11.32
N SER A 203 -12.49 17.86 -10.32
CA SER A 203 -11.03 17.70 -10.35
C SER A 203 -10.58 16.73 -11.44
N HIS A 204 -11.28 15.61 -11.63
CA HIS A 204 -11.00 14.67 -12.72
C HIS A 204 -11.27 15.27 -14.10
N MET A 205 -12.32 16.07 -14.26
CA MET A 205 -12.58 16.75 -15.53
C MET A 205 -11.49 17.77 -15.86
N ARG A 206 -11.07 18.56 -14.87
CA ARG A 206 -10.04 19.59 -15.05
C ARG A 206 -8.66 19.00 -15.33
N LEU A 207 -8.28 17.90 -14.67
CA LEU A 207 -6.92 17.36 -14.69
C LEU A 207 -6.77 16.07 -15.51
N GLY A 208 -7.86 15.32 -15.74
CA GLY A 208 -7.82 13.97 -16.32
C GLY A 208 -7.60 13.94 -17.83
N ARG A 209 -8.06 14.97 -18.56
CA ARG A 209 -7.82 15.20 -20.00
C ARG A 209 -8.05 16.68 -20.29
N GLY A 210 -7.04 17.38 -20.84
CA GLY A 210 -7.07 18.84 -21.01
C GLY A 210 -8.33 19.36 -21.69
N GLN A 211 -9.19 20.04 -20.92
CA GLN A 211 -10.29 20.85 -21.44
C GLN A 211 -9.80 22.03 -22.30
N GLU A 212 -8.49 22.31 -22.33
CA GLU A 212 -7.89 23.32 -23.22
C GLU A 212 -7.97 22.99 -24.71
N ARG A 213 -8.39 21.79 -25.13
CA ARG A 213 -8.59 21.48 -26.56
C ARG A 213 -9.96 21.88 -27.13
N ALA A 214 -10.82 22.53 -26.36
CA ALA A 214 -12.14 22.95 -26.84
C ALA A 214 -12.17 24.40 -27.41
N ASN A 215 -11.07 25.16 -27.30
CA ASN A 215 -10.99 26.58 -27.71
C ASN A 215 -9.75 26.93 -28.56
N LEU A 216 -9.14 25.96 -29.26
CA LEU A 216 -8.15 26.16 -30.31
C LEU A 216 -8.68 25.58 -31.62
#